data_AF-A0A550C638-F1
#
_entry.id   AF-A0A550C638-F1
#
_cell.length_a   1.000
_cell.length_b   1.000
_cell.length_c   1.000
_cell.angle_alpha   90.00
_cell.angle_beta   90.00
_cell.angle_gamma   90.00
#
_symmetry.space_group_name_H-M   'P 1'
#
loop_
_entity.id
_entity.type
_entity.pdbx_description
1 polymer ?
#
loop_
_entity_poly.entity_id
_entity_poly.type
_entity_poly.pdbx_seq_one_letter_code
_entity_poly.pdbx_strand_id
1 'polypeptide(L)'
;MGHGNSNKLYITHQEHAGFFGSHSSSTGYKKKSEAPHPGTRTPFDCCALSFQPFSHPVCARNADGTGHVFDLVNIIPWLKQHNNTHPITKEPLLPADLIPLHYSRKESSGEIIDPISYKPFSEHSHVVAIATTGNVFLADSIKGNKDLVNDVPFKKQDVITLQNPHGMPAASMPTASASTSTDAKAVTPAAKPAAGPVVSLKAKEKDPWNVSPYSSGAPGASLTSTSVDPQTQSSKLLWDEEELMFEDFHTSVKGKGKEKDVGKRRAYVRVVTSLGGGSLNLELFCEKAPKTCYNFLQLAKAGKYNDVLFHRLVPGFMIQTGDPTGTGSGGESCWGTPFRDEYDLKGAARHESRGTLAMANRGKDTNGSQWYLTFRATQHLDHKHTVFGTLVGGEDVLDALEKVPVKPGTDRPARSIRIQEVIIYQDPFEEYKTRLAKKLAKREAAQQSSTEKKKPEGDDINWFGVKVGSGESVLGGGGGGGVGKYLNVGGAGKQAPAATSKTVPATLKRPATGASEDAKKKRKVGFGDFEGW
;
A
#
# COMPACT_ATOMS: atom_id res chain seq x y z
N MET A 1 27.64 34.30 19.52
CA MET A 1 28.92 35.01 19.68
C MET A 1 29.77 34.69 18.48
N GLY A 2 30.10 35.70 17.67
CA GLY A 2 30.93 35.51 16.49
C GLY A 2 32.41 35.46 16.83
N HIS A 3 33.19 34.81 15.96
CA HIS A 3 34.53 35.27 15.57
C HIS A 3 34.93 34.57 14.26
N GLY A 4 35.31 35.39 13.29
CA GLY A 4 35.72 35.00 11.94
C GLY A 4 35.74 36.24 11.05
N ASN A 5 36.73 37.11 11.26
CA ASN A 5 36.92 38.40 10.59
C ASN A 5 37.26 38.23 9.10
N SER A 6 36.27 37.93 8.26
CA SER A 6 36.41 38.17 6.82
C SER A 6 35.07 38.61 6.21
N ASN A 7 34.95 39.90 5.91
CA ASN A 7 33.86 40.46 5.11
C ASN A 7 34.13 40.15 3.63
N LYS A 8 33.91 38.91 3.21
CA LYS A 8 33.91 38.51 1.79
C LYS A 8 32.56 37.87 1.46
N LEU A 9 31.99 38.24 0.31
CA LEU A 9 30.71 37.71 -0.19
C LEU A 9 30.81 36.28 -0.77
N TYR A 10 32.00 35.67 -0.76
CA TYR A 10 32.24 34.33 -1.29
C TYR A 10 33.26 33.59 -0.43
N ILE A 11 33.08 32.26 -0.33
CA ILE A 11 33.97 31.34 0.40
C ILE A 11 35.03 30.82 -0.57
N THR A 12 36.30 30.80 -0.16
CA THR A 12 37.38 30.25 -0.98
C THR A 12 37.47 28.73 -0.85
N HIS A 13 37.99 28.05 -1.88
CA HIS A 13 38.16 26.59 -1.86
C HIS A 13 39.08 26.11 -0.71
N GLN A 14 40.00 26.97 -0.27
CA GLN A 14 40.92 26.69 0.83
C GLN A 14 40.23 26.79 2.21
N GLU A 15 39.24 27.67 2.36
CA GLU A 15 38.37 27.76 3.55
C GLU A 15 37.35 26.61 3.58
N HIS A 16 36.86 26.15 2.42
CA HIS A 16 36.04 24.94 2.32
C HIS A 16 36.83 23.65 2.65
N ALA A 17 38.15 23.65 2.44
CA ALA A 17 39.02 22.50 2.66
C ALA A 17 39.61 22.39 4.09
N GLY A 18 39.20 23.26 5.03
CA GLY A 18 39.33 22.99 6.47
C GLY A 18 40.67 23.33 7.14
N PHE A 19 41.42 24.34 6.66
CA PHE A 19 42.64 24.78 7.35
C PHE A 19 42.37 25.56 8.67
N PHE A 20 41.16 26.09 8.88
CA PHE A 20 40.78 26.83 10.10
C PHE A 20 39.46 26.36 10.76
N GLY A 21 38.99 25.15 10.45
CA GLY A 21 37.77 24.60 11.04
C GLY A 21 37.19 23.48 10.20
N SER A 22 37.09 22.30 10.81
CA SER A 22 36.63 21.09 10.14
C SER A 22 35.10 21.09 9.96
N HIS A 23 34.62 21.59 8.81
CA HIS A 23 33.23 21.42 8.39
C HIS A 23 33.17 20.98 6.93
N SER A 24 33.42 19.68 6.70
CA SER A 24 32.99 18.99 5.48
C SER A 24 32.10 17.82 5.89
N SER A 25 30.90 17.79 5.33
CA SER A 25 29.82 16.81 5.55
C SER A 25 30.13 15.42 4.97
N SER A 26 31.40 15.03 4.89
CA SER A 26 31.85 13.76 4.30
C SER A 26 32.73 12.92 5.24
N THR A 27 32.97 13.36 6.47
CA THR A 27 33.61 12.54 7.50
C THR A 27 32.54 12.04 8.46
N GLY A 28 32.30 10.72 8.45
CA GLY A 28 31.32 10.06 9.30
C GLY A 28 31.45 10.52 10.75
N TYR A 29 30.40 11.17 11.24
CA TYR A 29 30.23 11.56 12.63
C TYR A 29 30.33 10.30 13.50
N LYS A 30 31.46 10.11 14.18
CA LYS A 30 31.53 9.20 15.33
C LYS A 30 30.74 9.86 16.45
N LYS A 31 29.45 9.52 16.50
CA LYS A 31 28.53 9.96 17.54
C LYS A 31 29.14 9.59 18.90
N LYS A 32 29.45 10.60 19.71
CA LYS A 32 29.53 10.43 21.17
C LYS A 32 28.27 9.68 21.57
N SER A 33 28.40 8.64 22.39
CA SER A 33 27.30 7.82 22.91
C SER A 33 26.28 8.69 23.66
N GLU A 34 25.43 9.34 22.88
CA GLU A 34 24.26 10.07 23.32
C GLU A 34 23.18 9.02 23.53
N ALA A 35 22.56 9.03 24.70
CA ALA A 35 21.52 8.07 25.05
C ALA A 35 20.46 7.99 23.92
N PRO A 36 19.90 6.79 23.64
CA PRO A 36 18.94 6.62 22.57
C PRO A 36 17.76 7.60 22.71
N HIS A 37 17.24 8.08 21.58
CA HIS A 37 16.00 8.86 21.52
C HIS A 37 14.87 8.17 22.30
N PRO A 38 13.90 8.89 22.87
CA PRO A 38 12.84 8.31 23.71
C PRO A 38 11.87 7.36 22.95
N GLY A 39 12.08 7.13 21.66
CA GLY A 39 11.36 6.13 20.85
C GLY A 39 12.24 4.99 20.30
N THR A 40 13.55 4.98 20.55
CA THR A 40 14.43 3.88 20.14
C THR A 40 14.33 2.76 21.18
N ARG A 41 13.86 1.59 20.74
CA ARG A 41 13.83 0.36 21.56
C ARG A 41 15.24 0.07 22.08
N THR A 42 15.35 -0.28 23.36
CA THR A 42 16.60 -0.76 23.93
C THR A 42 17.10 -1.97 23.14
N PRO A 43 18.39 -2.00 22.74
CA PRO A 43 18.99 -3.20 22.16
C PRO A 43 18.77 -4.42 23.05
N PHE A 44 18.68 -5.61 22.43
CA PHE A 44 18.32 -6.86 23.12
C PHE A 44 19.38 -7.33 24.13
N ASP A 45 20.61 -6.83 24.00
CA ASP A 45 21.77 -7.12 24.83
C ASP A 45 22.02 -6.06 25.93
N CYS A 46 21.14 -5.07 26.05
CA CYS A 46 21.30 -3.93 26.97
C CYS A 46 20.26 -3.92 28.10
N CYS A 47 20.67 -3.38 29.24
CA CYS A 47 19.81 -3.10 30.39
C CYS A 47 18.87 -1.92 30.09
N ALA A 48 17.58 -2.07 30.36
CA ALA A 48 16.59 -1.03 30.10
C ALA A 48 16.70 0.20 31.04
N LEU A 49 17.44 0.10 32.14
CA LEU A 49 17.67 1.21 33.07
C LEU A 49 18.95 2.01 32.72
N SER A 50 20.07 1.32 32.45
CA SER A 50 21.37 1.96 32.20
C SER A 50 21.70 2.13 30.72
N PHE A 51 20.97 1.48 29.82
CA PHE A 51 21.27 1.41 28.38
C PHE A 51 22.67 0.87 28.05
N GLN A 52 23.26 0.10 28.99
CA GLN A 52 24.56 -0.56 28.83
C GLN A 52 24.38 -2.07 28.70
N PRO A 53 25.32 -2.78 28.05
CA PRO A 53 25.30 -4.23 27.98
C PRO A 53 25.22 -4.87 29.37
N PHE A 54 24.28 -5.80 29.56
CA PHE A 54 24.09 -6.44 30.86
C PHE A 54 25.15 -7.53 31.11
N SER A 55 25.53 -7.72 32.37
CA SER A 55 26.39 -8.84 32.80
C SER A 55 25.58 -9.90 33.54
N HIS A 56 24.68 -9.49 34.43
CA HIS A 56 23.79 -10.36 35.20
C HIS A 56 22.34 -9.99 34.91
N PRO A 57 21.80 -10.41 33.75
CA PRO A 57 20.47 -10.01 33.33
C PRO A 57 19.40 -10.62 34.24
N VAL A 58 18.45 -9.79 34.62
CA VAL A 58 17.23 -10.16 35.34
C VAL A 58 16.03 -9.58 34.61
N CYS A 59 14.91 -10.28 34.65
CA CYS A 59 13.65 -9.86 34.05
C CYS A 59 12.67 -9.44 35.13
N ALA A 60 12.08 -8.26 34.97
CA ALA A 60 10.84 -7.89 35.65
C ALA A 60 9.65 -8.25 34.74
N ARG A 61 8.75 -9.10 35.22
CA ARG A 61 7.59 -9.57 34.46
C ARG A 61 6.42 -8.62 34.64
N ASN A 62 5.81 -8.17 33.55
CA ASN A 62 4.60 -7.35 33.58
C ASN A 62 3.34 -8.22 33.57
N ALA A 63 2.21 -7.63 33.97
CA ALA A 63 0.89 -8.26 33.90
C ALA A 63 0.49 -8.70 32.48
N ASP A 64 0.94 -7.97 31.46
CA ASP A 64 0.63 -8.23 30.04
C ASP A 64 1.38 -9.45 29.45
N GLY A 65 2.25 -10.10 30.23
CA GLY A 65 3.11 -11.21 29.77
C GLY A 65 4.38 -10.77 29.03
N THR A 66 4.62 -9.46 28.92
CA THR A 66 5.90 -8.89 28.49
C THR A 66 6.87 -8.75 29.66
N GLY A 67 8.18 -8.74 29.39
CA GLY A 67 9.20 -8.55 30.42
C GLY A 67 10.22 -7.48 30.04
N HIS A 68 10.62 -6.67 31.02
CA HIS A 68 11.71 -5.71 30.86
C HIS A 68 13.00 -6.28 31.45
N VAL A 69 14.09 -6.22 30.69
CA VAL A 69 15.39 -6.76 31.09
C VAL A 69 16.22 -5.66 31.76
N PHE A 70 16.70 -5.95 32.96
CA PHE A 70 17.59 -5.10 33.74
C PHE A 70 18.86 -5.86 34.11
N ASP A 71 19.89 -5.11 34.47
CA ASP A 71 21.09 -5.70 35.08
C ASP A 71 20.94 -5.67 36.61
N LEU A 72 21.26 -6.79 37.25
CA LEU A 72 21.06 -7.00 38.69
C LEU A 72 21.75 -5.90 39.53
N VAL A 73 22.96 -5.50 39.12
CA VAL A 73 23.77 -4.48 39.79
C VAL A 73 23.10 -3.10 39.77
N ASN A 74 22.28 -2.82 38.75
CA ASN A 74 21.63 -1.53 38.55
C ASN A 74 20.22 -1.47 39.13
N ILE A 75 19.44 -2.55 39.03
CA ILE A 75 18.05 -2.58 39.47
C ILE A 75 17.90 -2.65 41.00
N ILE A 76 18.77 -3.38 41.71
CA ILE A 76 18.67 -3.50 43.17
C ILE A 76 18.88 -2.15 43.88
N PRO A 77 19.90 -1.33 43.53
CA PRO A 77 20.02 0.02 44.07
C PRO A 77 18.81 0.90 43.74
N TRP A 78 18.26 0.78 42.53
CA TRP A 78 17.08 1.53 42.11
C TRP A 78 15.88 1.21 43.01
N LEU A 79 15.62 -0.08 43.28
CA LEU A 79 14.48 -0.54 44.10
C LEU A 79 14.58 -0.03 45.54
N LYS A 80 15.80 -0.01 46.10
CA LYS A 80 16.05 0.55 47.43
C LYS A 80 15.81 2.06 47.51
N GLN A 81 16.09 2.79 46.44
CA GLN A 81 15.93 4.25 46.38
C GLN A 81 14.48 4.68 46.11
N HIS A 82 13.70 3.88 45.38
CA HIS A 82 12.37 4.22 44.89
C HIS A 82 11.27 3.34 45.51
N ASN A 83 11.46 2.90 46.76
CA ASN A 83 10.49 2.12 47.53
C ASN A 83 9.89 0.93 46.77
N ASN A 84 10.73 0.07 46.18
CA ASN A 84 10.31 -1.14 45.45
C ASN A 84 9.27 -0.87 44.34
N THR A 85 9.51 0.16 43.53
CA THR A 85 8.68 0.49 42.37
C THR A 85 9.29 -0.10 41.08
N HIS A 86 8.63 -0.09 39.94
CA HIS A 86 9.21 -0.49 38.66
C HIS A 86 9.68 0.76 37.90
N PRO A 87 10.90 0.83 37.33
CA PRO A 87 11.43 2.04 36.69
C PRO A 87 10.62 2.52 35.47
N ILE A 88 10.00 1.60 34.73
CA ILE A 88 9.23 1.89 33.51
C ILE A 88 7.72 1.93 33.77
N THR A 89 7.13 0.85 34.28
CA THR A 89 5.67 0.75 34.51
C THR A 89 5.18 1.49 35.76
N LYS A 90 6.07 1.83 36.70
CA LYS A 90 5.74 2.42 38.02
C LYS A 90 4.86 1.55 38.92
N GLU A 91 4.73 0.27 38.61
CA GLU A 91 4.06 -0.73 39.44
C GLU A 91 4.96 -1.17 40.60
N PRO A 92 4.41 -1.69 41.72
CA PRO A 92 5.25 -2.25 42.79
C PRO A 92 6.00 -3.50 42.28
N LEU A 93 7.31 -3.55 42.53
CA LEU A 93 8.20 -4.64 42.15
C LEU A 93 9.12 -4.99 43.33
N LEU A 94 8.96 -6.20 43.90
CA LEU A 94 9.85 -6.66 44.96
C LEU A 94 11.13 -7.28 44.36
N PRO A 95 12.27 -7.22 45.07
CA PRO A 95 13.50 -7.89 44.61
C PRO A 95 13.34 -9.41 44.40
N ALA A 96 12.39 -10.04 45.10
CA ALA A 96 12.09 -11.47 44.96
C ALA A 96 11.33 -11.82 43.67
N ASP A 97 10.67 -10.84 43.05
CA ASP A 97 9.89 -11.03 41.82
C ASP A 97 10.79 -10.97 40.56
N LEU A 98 12.07 -10.61 40.73
CA LEU A 98 13.04 -10.56 39.64
C LEU A 98 13.47 -11.97 39.24
N ILE A 99 13.29 -12.30 37.97
CA ILE A 99 13.65 -13.60 37.41
C ILE A 99 15.05 -13.51 36.82
N PRO A 100 16.05 -14.29 37.30
CA PRO A 100 17.36 -14.32 36.67
C PRO A 100 17.28 -14.91 35.27
N LEU A 101 17.93 -14.26 34.30
CA LEU A 101 17.93 -14.72 32.91
C LEU A 101 19.25 -15.41 32.57
N HIS A 102 19.15 -16.52 31.83
CA HIS A 102 20.28 -17.30 31.33
C HIS A 102 20.33 -17.23 29.81
N TYR A 103 21.30 -16.46 29.31
CA TYR A 103 21.60 -16.33 27.89
C TYR A 103 22.74 -17.26 27.49
N SER A 104 22.54 -18.06 26.44
CA SER A 104 23.62 -18.87 25.86
C SER A 104 24.49 -18.01 24.94
N ARG A 105 25.81 -18.14 25.07
CA ARG A 105 26.79 -17.42 24.24
C ARG A 105 27.66 -18.42 23.48
N LYS A 106 28.01 -18.08 22.25
CA LYS A 106 28.91 -18.89 21.43
C LYS A 106 30.35 -18.73 21.93
N GLU A 107 31.01 -19.83 22.28
CA GLU A 107 32.39 -19.81 22.84
C GLU A 107 33.41 -19.11 21.92
N SER A 108 33.22 -19.16 20.60
CA SER A 108 34.18 -18.61 19.63
C SER A 108 34.07 -17.08 19.42
N SER A 109 32.89 -16.49 19.58
CA SER A 109 32.63 -15.09 19.21
C SER A 109 32.01 -14.24 20.33
N GLY A 110 31.57 -14.85 21.43
CA GLY A 110 30.87 -14.15 22.53
C GLY A 110 29.46 -13.68 22.19
N GLU A 111 28.98 -13.96 20.97
CA GLU A 111 27.66 -13.60 20.47
C GLU A 111 26.57 -14.41 21.18
N ILE A 112 25.44 -13.74 21.48
CA ILE A 112 24.31 -14.37 22.15
C ILE A 112 23.54 -15.20 21.12
N ILE A 113 23.35 -16.48 21.42
CA ILE A 113 22.71 -17.46 20.55
C ILE A 113 21.56 -18.17 21.24
N ASP A 114 20.60 -18.64 20.47
CA ASP A 114 19.56 -19.54 20.95
C ASP A 114 20.13 -20.94 21.21
N PRO A 115 19.97 -21.52 22.42
CA PRO A 115 20.56 -22.82 22.77
C PRO A 115 20.03 -24.00 21.94
N ILE A 116 18.81 -23.90 21.39
CA ILE A 116 18.19 -24.99 20.63
C ILE A 116 18.53 -24.89 19.15
N SER A 117 18.33 -23.72 18.55
CA SER A 117 18.53 -23.54 17.11
C SER A 117 19.95 -23.11 16.72
N TYR A 118 20.79 -22.76 17.70
CA TYR A 118 22.13 -22.19 17.52
C TYR A 118 22.18 -20.93 16.64
N LYS A 119 21.03 -20.29 16.41
CA LYS A 119 20.95 -19.03 15.65
C LYS A 119 21.33 -17.85 16.54
N PRO A 120 22.08 -16.87 16.02
CA PRO A 120 22.35 -15.64 16.74
C PRO A 120 21.08 -14.81 16.92
N PHE A 121 20.95 -14.15 18.06
CA PHE A 121 19.89 -13.17 18.28
C PHE A 121 20.19 -11.88 17.50
N SER A 122 19.13 -11.25 16.99
CA SER A 122 19.20 -9.97 16.28
C SER A 122 18.16 -9.00 16.82
N GLU A 123 18.28 -7.72 16.48
CA GLU A 123 17.28 -6.68 16.84
C GLU A 123 15.87 -6.98 16.29
N HIS A 124 15.76 -7.84 15.28
CA HIS A 124 14.49 -8.23 14.67
C HIS A 124 14.02 -9.63 15.10
N SER A 125 14.70 -10.25 16.07
CA SER A 125 14.32 -11.58 16.57
C SER A 125 13.19 -11.49 17.59
N HIS A 126 12.27 -12.47 17.58
CA HIS A 126 11.27 -12.63 18.63
C HIS A 126 11.89 -13.43 19.78
N VAL A 127 12.24 -12.74 20.86
CA VAL A 127 12.96 -13.28 22.03
C VAL A 127 11.99 -13.47 23.19
N VAL A 128 12.03 -14.66 23.78
CA VAL A 128 11.16 -15.10 24.87
C VAL A 128 12.00 -15.75 25.97
N ALA A 129 11.59 -15.59 27.21
CA ALA A 129 12.19 -16.25 28.37
C ALA A 129 11.16 -17.11 29.09
N ILE A 130 11.61 -18.18 29.72
CA ILE A 130 10.75 -19.05 30.54
C ILE A 130 10.89 -18.61 32.01
N ALA A 131 9.78 -18.25 32.65
CA ALA A 131 9.79 -17.73 34.02
C ALA A 131 10.34 -18.72 35.06
N THR A 132 10.13 -20.02 34.85
CA THR A 132 10.53 -21.07 35.79
C THR A 132 12.03 -21.37 35.75
N THR A 133 12.64 -21.34 34.58
CA THR A 133 14.06 -21.70 34.39
C THR A 133 14.96 -20.50 34.13
N GLY A 134 14.40 -19.36 33.71
CA GLY A 134 15.17 -18.17 33.32
C GLY A 134 15.84 -18.28 31.95
N ASN A 135 15.75 -19.43 31.27
CA ASN A 135 16.40 -19.63 29.97
C ASN A 135 15.73 -18.79 28.88
N VAL A 136 16.56 -18.21 27.99
CA VAL A 136 16.12 -17.33 26.90
C VAL A 136 16.24 -18.04 25.55
N PHE A 137 15.17 -17.96 24.77
CA PHE A 137 15.02 -18.65 23.48
C PHE A 137 14.50 -17.71 22.40
N LEU A 138 14.64 -18.15 21.14
CA LEU A 138 13.80 -17.67 20.06
C LEU A 138 12.39 -18.26 20.19
N ALA A 139 11.36 -17.46 19.92
CA ALA A 139 9.97 -17.90 20.04
C ALA A 139 9.65 -19.14 19.17
N ASP A 140 10.30 -19.26 18.01
CA ASP A 140 10.13 -20.40 17.10
C ASP A 140 10.72 -21.71 17.66
N SER A 141 11.65 -21.61 18.61
CA SER A 141 12.35 -22.75 19.22
C SER A 141 11.56 -23.37 20.38
N ILE A 142 10.60 -22.63 20.95
CA ILE A 142 9.76 -23.13 22.03
C ILE A 142 8.63 -23.99 21.44
N LYS A 143 8.80 -25.32 21.48
CA LYS A 143 7.77 -26.29 21.07
C LYS A 143 7.58 -27.35 22.16
N GLY A 144 6.32 -27.64 22.51
CA GLY A 144 5.98 -28.77 23.38
C GLY A 144 5.89 -28.49 24.90
N ASN A 145 5.75 -27.22 25.34
CA ASN A 145 5.55 -26.84 26.75
C ASN A 145 6.61 -27.41 27.72
N LYS A 146 7.82 -27.65 27.24
CA LYS A 146 8.96 -28.18 27.99
C LYS A 146 10.20 -27.41 27.60
N ASP A 147 10.98 -26.99 28.60
CA ASP A 147 12.30 -26.42 28.38
C ASP A 147 13.23 -27.53 27.88
N LEU A 148 13.70 -27.44 26.64
CA LEU A 148 14.53 -28.48 26.02
C LEU A 148 15.99 -28.45 26.49
N VAL A 149 16.40 -27.45 27.28
CA VAL A 149 17.77 -27.37 27.84
C VAL A 149 17.83 -28.11 29.17
N ASN A 150 16.86 -27.86 30.06
CA ASN A 150 16.84 -28.40 31.43
C ASN A 150 15.76 -29.47 31.66
N ASP A 151 15.02 -29.84 30.62
CA ASP A 151 13.92 -30.81 30.66
C ASP A 151 12.78 -30.48 31.66
N VAL A 152 12.62 -29.21 32.02
CA VAL A 152 11.58 -28.75 32.97
C VAL A 152 10.28 -28.43 32.21
N PRO A 153 9.13 -29.03 32.56
CA PRO A 153 7.83 -28.66 31.98
C PRO A 153 7.40 -27.28 32.49
N PHE A 154 6.84 -26.45 31.60
CA PHE A 154 6.35 -25.11 31.95
C PHE A 154 4.97 -24.85 31.30
N LYS A 155 4.17 -23.94 31.87
CA LYS A 155 2.86 -23.57 31.31
C LYS A 155 3.04 -22.45 30.30
N LYS A 156 2.14 -22.32 29.32
CA LYS A 156 2.16 -21.19 28.36
C LYS A 156 2.16 -19.81 29.04
N GLN A 157 1.55 -19.70 30.22
CA GLN A 157 1.56 -18.49 31.03
C GLN A 157 2.94 -18.14 31.60
N ASP A 158 3.86 -19.10 31.69
CA ASP A 158 5.22 -18.88 32.20
C ASP A 158 6.16 -18.33 31.11
N VAL A 159 5.69 -18.23 29.86
CA VAL A 159 6.46 -17.64 28.76
C VAL A 159 6.37 -16.12 28.82
N ILE A 160 7.52 -15.48 29.02
CA ILE A 160 7.67 -14.03 29.08
C ILE A 160 8.22 -13.54 27.74
N THR A 161 7.52 -12.60 27.11
CA THR A 161 8.01 -11.99 25.87
C THR A 161 8.94 -10.83 26.20
N LEU A 162 10.24 -11.00 25.95
CA LEU A 162 11.24 -9.94 26.16
C LEU A 162 11.26 -8.97 24.98
N GLN A 163 11.19 -9.51 23.76
CA GLN A 163 11.25 -8.71 22.55
C GLN A 163 10.42 -9.32 21.43
N ASN A 164 9.39 -8.60 20.99
CA ASN A 164 8.66 -8.92 19.78
C ASN A 164 8.67 -7.70 18.84
N PRO A 165 9.31 -7.76 17.66
CA PRO A 165 9.28 -6.68 16.66
C PRO A 165 8.08 -6.76 15.71
N HIS A 166 7.39 -7.91 15.65
CA HIS A 166 6.23 -8.14 14.79
C HIS A 166 4.89 -8.05 15.54
N GLY A 167 4.93 -7.95 16.87
CA GLY A 167 3.75 -7.75 17.70
C GLY A 167 3.32 -6.29 17.71
N MET A 168 2.02 -6.03 17.49
CA MET A 168 1.46 -4.71 17.77
C MET A 168 1.55 -4.45 19.28
N PRO A 169 2.05 -3.29 19.74
CA PRO A 169 2.08 -2.99 21.16
C PRO A 169 0.64 -2.98 21.71
N ALA A 170 0.41 -3.71 22.80
CA ALA A 170 -0.82 -3.56 23.56
C ALA A 170 -0.83 -2.13 24.11
N ALA A 171 -1.83 -1.33 23.71
CA ALA A 171 -2.00 0.02 24.21
C ALA A 171 -2.32 -0.05 25.71
N SER A 172 -1.34 0.21 26.56
CA SER A 172 -1.52 0.43 27.99
C SER A 172 -2.24 1.77 28.19
N MET A 173 -3.57 1.73 28.19
CA MET A 173 -4.39 2.84 28.68
C MET A 173 -4.32 2.82 30.21
N PRO A 174 -3.80 3.88 30.88
CA PRO A 174 -3.87 3.95 32.33
C PRO A 174 -5.33 4.12 32.74
N THR A 175 -5.88 3.11 33.42
CA THR A 175 -7.15 3.22 34.16
C THR A 175 -6.93 4.17 35.32
N ALA A 176 -7.37 5.42 35.19
CA ALA A 176 -7.39 6.38 36.28
C ALA A 176 -8.37 5.88 37.36
N SER A 177 -7.81 5.51 38.51
CA SER A 177 -8.54 5.28 39.74
C SER A 177 -9.15 6.60 40.22
N ALA A 178 -10.46 6.57 40.46
CA ALA A 178 -11.19 7.67 41.07
C ALA A 178 -10.66 7.90 42.49
N SER A 179 -10.12 9.09 42.74
CA SER A 179 -9.87 9.59 44.09
C SER A 179 -10.79 10.76 44.41
N THR A 180 -11.40 10.59 45.58
CA THR A 180 -12.43 11.36 46.27
C THR A 180 -12.06 12.83 46.52
N SER A 181 -13.09 13.66 46.43
CA SER A 181 -13.12 15.09 46.78
C SER A 181 -12.96 15.35 48.28
N THR A 182 -12.16 16.37 48.63
CA THR A 182 -12.31 17.14 49.88
C THR A 182 -12.02 18.63 49.63
N ASP A 183 -12.81 19.45 50.34
CA ASP A 183 -13.02 20.90 50.28
C ASP A 183 -11.80 21.84 50.20
N ALA A 184 -11.98 22.96 49.47
CA ALA A 184 -11.43 24.26 49.88
C ALA A 184 -12.20 25.44 49.27
N LYS A 185 -12.43 26.45 50.12
CA LYS A 185 -13.18 27.69 49.96
C LYS A 185 -12.67 28.63 48.85
N ALA A 186 -13.66 29.20 48.16
CA ALA A 186 -13.84 30.60 47.76
C ALA A 186 -12.61 31.53 47.65
N VAL A 187 -12.22 31.83 46.41
CA VAL A 187 -11.66 33.14 46.00
C VAL A 187 -12.25 33.50 44.62
N THR A 188 -12.82 34.69 44.52
CA THR A 188 -13.36 35.32 43.31
C THR A 188 -12.31 35.51 42.23
N PRO A 189 -12.69 35.45 40.93
CA PRO A 189 -12.02 36.28 39.95
C PRO A 189 -12.98 37.11 39.10
N ALA A 190 -12.50 38.31 38.79
CA ALA A 190 -13.12 39.32 37.97
C ALA A 190 -13.35 38.87 36.50
N ALA A 191 -14.29 39.58 35.88
CA ALA A 191 -14.70 39.63 34.47
C ALA A 191 -13.83 38.91 33.42
N LYS A 192 -14.43 37.95 32.70
CA LYS A 192 -14.01 37.50 31.36
C LYS A 192 -14.74 38.31 30.28
N PRO A 193 -14.08 38.74 29.19
CA PRO A 193 -14.74 39.31 28.03
C PRO A 193 -15.48 38.24 27.20
N ALA A 194 -16.48 38.69 26.44
CA ALA A 194 -17.46 37.91 25.70
C ALA A 194 -16.87 36.85 24.77
N ALA A 195 -17.53 35.69 24.73
CA ALA A 195 -17.27 34.62 23.79
C ALA A 195 -17.53 35.08 22.34
N GLY A 196 -16.49 35.03 21.50
CA GLY A 196 -16.64 35.03 20.05
C GLY A 196 -17.28 33.72 19.56
N PRO A 197 -17.82 33.70 18.33
CA PRO A 197 -18.74 32.66 17.88
C PRO A 197 -18.03 31.30 17.84
N VAL A 198 -18.66 30.31 18.47
CA VAL A 198 -18.34 28.90 18.33
C VAL A 198 -18.33 28.54 16.84
N VAL A 199 -17.12 28.30 16.31
CA VAL A 199 -16.93 27.76 14.96
C VAL A 199 -17.62 26.41 14.91
N SER A 200 -18.73 26.34 14.18
CA SER A 200 -19.43 25.11 13.85
C SER A 200 -18.41 24.08 13.35
N LEU A 201 -18.27 22.97 14.07
CA LEU A 201 -17.50 21.81 13.64
C LEU A 201 -18.00 21.41 12.26
N LYS A 202 -17.22 21.72 11.21
CA LYS A 202 -17.52 21.28 9.85
C LYS A 202 -17.71 19.77 9.88
N ALA A 203 -18.84 19.32 9.35
CA ALA A 203 -19.13 17.90 9.19
C ALA A 203 -17.94 17.22 8.49
N LYS A 204 -17.54 16.05 9.01
CA LYS A 204 -16.44 15.24 8.47
C LYS A 204 -16.71 14.98 6.99
N GLU A 205 -15.94 15.61 6.10
CA GLU A 205 -16.07 15.40 4.66
C GLU A 205 -15.87 13.93 4.33
N LYS A 206 -16.65 13.42 3.37
CA LYS A 206 -16.58 12.00 2.99
C LYS A 206 -15.23 11.73 2.35
N ASP A 207 -14.51 10.75 2.89
CA ASP A 207 -13.23 10.30 2.34
C ASP A 207 -13.42 9.97 0.83
N PRO A 208 -12.63 10.59 -0.07
CA PRO A 208 -12.63 10.27 -1.48
C PRO A 208 -12.37 8.79 -1.74
N TRP A 209 -12.79 8.29 -2.91
CA TRP A 209 -12.61 6.88 -3.23
C TRP A 209 -11.14 6.48 -3.44
N ASN A 210 -10.28 7.44 -3.80
CA ASN A 210 -8.85 7.31 -4.11
C ASN A 210 -7.93 7.59 -2.90
N VAL A 211 -8.45 7.48 -1.68
CA VAL A 211 -7.66 7.70 -0.46
C VAL A 211 -6.61 6.61 -0.30
N SER A 212 -5.35 7.02 -0.19
CA SER A 212 -4.24 6.12 0.15
C SER A 212 -4.20 5.82 1.65
N PRO A 213 -3.54 4.73 2.07
CA PRO A 213 -3.29 4.46 3.49
C PRO A 213 -2.26 5.42 4.12
N TYR A 214 -1.60 6.27 3.33
CA TYR A 214 -0.55 7.18 3.80
C TYR A 214 -1.11 8.56 4.15
N SER A 215 -0.51 9.23 5.14
CA SER A 215 -0.82 10.64 5.46
C SER A 215 -0.10 11.58 4.49
N SER A 216 -0.71 12.71 4.15
CA SER A 216 -0.13 13.72 3.25
C SER A 216 1.14 14.40 3.77
N GLY A 217 1.46 14.25 5.06
CA GLY A 217 2.63 14.88 5.68
C GLY A 217 2.56 16.41 5.76
N ALA A 218 1.46 17.02 5.32
CA ALA A 218 1.27 18.48 5.29
C ALA A 218 1.47 19.15 6.67
N PRO A 219 1.00 18.58 7.80
CA PRO A 219 1.30 19.14 9.12
C PRO A 219 2.79 19.22 9.41
N GLY A 220 3.55 18.16 9.10
CA GLY A 220 5.00 18.12 9.29
C GLY A 220 5.73 19.10 8.38
N ALA A 221 5.35 19.15 7.09
CA ALA A 221 5.92 20.08 6.13
C ALA A 221 5.67 21.55 6.53
N SER A 222 4.46 21.87 6.98
CA SER A 222 4.10 23.22 7.45
C SER A 222 4.83 23.64 8.73
N LEU A 223 5.21 22.69 9.58
CA LEU A 223 6.01 22.97 10.77
C LEU A 223 7.47 23.31 10.41
N THR A 224 7.98 22.70 9.34
CA THR A 224 9.39 22.83 8.93
C THR A 224 9.65 23.89 7.85
N SER A 225 8.61 24.33 7.14
CA SER A 225 8.72 25.30 6.05
C SER A 225 8.17 26.65 6.45
N THR A 226 8.94 27.71 6.23
CA THR A 226 8.49 29.10 6.43
C THR A 226 7.58 29.61 5.31
N SER A 227 7.43 28.85 4.22
CA SER A 227 6.62 29.23 3.05
C SER A 227 5.26 28.53 2.98
N VAL A 228 4.92 27.69 3.95
CA VAL A 228 3.67 26.91 3.98
C VAL A 228 2.87 27.28 5.22
N ASP A 229 1.58 27.56 5.05
CA ASP A 229 0.71 27.90 6.18
C ASP A 229 0.59 26.74 7.18
N PRO A 230 0.56 27.01 8.50
CA PRO A 230 0.51 25.99 9.52
C PRO A 230 -0.76 25.15 9.41
N GLN A 231 -0.59 23.85 9.11
CA GLN A 231 -1.69 22.90 9.00
C GLN A 231 -1.75 22.00 10.24
N THR A 232 -2.90 21.97 10.92
CA THR A 232 -3.10 21.18 12.15
C THR A 232 -3.82 19.86 11.90
N GLN A 233 -4.46 19.70 10.74
CA GLN A 233 -5.23 18.50 10.39
C GLN A 233 -4.42 17.58 9.50
N SER A 234 -4.24 16.32 9.92
CA SER A 234 -3.65 15.29 9.05
C SER A 234 -4.65 14.88 7.97
N SER A 235 -4.47 15.36 6.75
CA SER A 235 -5.18 14.84 5.59
C SER A 235 -4.55 13.52 5.13
N LYS A 236 -5.37 12.58 4.66
CA LYS A 236 -4.86 11.38 3.99
C LYS A 236 -4.39 11.79 2.60
N LEU A 237 -3.27 11.23 2.16
CA LEU A 237 -2.78 11.44 0.81
C LEU A 237 -3.77 10.76 -0.16
N LEU A 238 -4.22 11.48 -1.18
CA LEU A 238 -5.01 10.90 -2.25
C LEU A 238 -4.05 10.34 -3.30
N TRP A 239 -4.33 9.13 -3.77
CA TRP A 239 -3.65 8.62 -4.96
C TRP A 239 -4.13 9.39 -6.19
N ASP A 240 -3.19 9.71 -7.06
CA ASP A 240 -3.49 10.33 -8.34
C ASP A 240 -4.36 9.36 -9.15
N GLU A 241 -5.57 9.80 -9.49
CA GLU A 241 -6.54 8.95 -10.18
C GLU A 241 -5.97 8.40 -11.49
N GLU A 242 -5.14 9.21 -12.17
CA GLU A 242 -4.47 8.84 -13.42
C GLU A 242 -3.44 7.73 -13.24
N GLU A 243 -2.63 7.76 -12.18
CA GLU A 243 -1.66 6.69 -11.93
C GLU A 243 -2.35 5.36 -11.61
N LEU A 244 -3.46 5.41 -10.88
CA LEU A 244 -4.28 4.24 -10.59
C LEU A 244 -4.89 3.66 -11.88
N MET A 245 -5.32 4.52 -12.81
CA MET A 245 -5.74 4.07 -14.14
C MET A 245 -4.59 3.35 -14.85
N PHE A 246 -3.39 3.92 -14.87
CA PHE A 246 -2.24 3.33 -15.55
C PHE A 246 -1.84 1.98 -14.96
N GLU A 247 -1.91 1.83 -13.63
CA GLU A 247 -1.68 0.55 -12.95
C GLU A 247 -2.72 -0.52 -13.32
N ASP A 248 -4.00 -0.15 -13.45
CA ASP A 248 -5.07 -1.05 -13.90
C ASP A 248 -4.87 -1.54 -15.35
N PHE A 249 -4.32 -0.68 -16.21
CA PHE A 249 -4.00 -1.02 -17.59
C PHE A 249 -2.74 -1.90 -17.68
N HIS A 250 -1.72 -1.62 -16.86
CA HIS A 250 -0.46 -2.36 -16.83
C HIS A 250 -0.58 -3.72 -16.12
N THR A 251 -1.43 -3.82 -15.10
CA THR A 251 -1.70 -5.08 -14.41
C THR A 251 -2.57 -5.96 -15.33
N SER A 252 -1.90 -6.68 -16.23
CA SER A 252 -2.56 -7.68 -17.08
C SER A 252 -3.38 -8.62 -16.21
N VAL A 253 -4.68 -8.76 -16.51
CA VAL A 253 -5.57 -9.62 -15.73
C VAL A 253 -5.15 -11.06 -16.00
N LYS A 254 -4.37 -11.64 -15.08
CA LYS A 254 -4.00 -13.06 -15.10
C LYS A 254 -5.28 -13.90 -14.93
N GLY A 255 -5.83 -14.39 -16.05
CA GLY A 255 -6.97 -15.31 -16.06
C GLY A 255 -7.20 -15.91 -17.46
N LYS A 256 -7.44 -17.23 -17.52
CA LYS A 256 -7.71 -17.96 -18.78
C LYS A 256 -8.99 -17.41 -19.45
N GLY A 257 -8.89 -16.96 -20.71
CA GLY A 257 -10.02 -16.51 -21.53
C GLY A 257 -10.02 -15.04 -21.99
N LYS A 258 -8.97 -14.26 -21.67
CA LYS A 258 -8.93 -12.80 -21.83
C LYS A 258 -8.06 -12.24 -22.96
N GLU A 259 -7.66 -13.04 -23.93
CA GLU A 259 -6.97 -12.54 -25.14
C GLU A 259 -7.85 -11.53 -25.91
N LYS A 260 -9.18 -11.69 -25.85
CA LYS A 260 -10.15 -10.71 -26.39
C LYS A 260 -10.21 -9.39 -25.61
N ASP A 261 -9.79 -9.36 -24.35
CA ASP A 261 -9.72 -8.12 -23.55
C ASP A 261 -8.47 -7.30 -23.89
N VAL A 262 -7.41 -7.94 -24.37
CA VAL A 262 -6.18 -7.26 -24.86
C VAL A 262 -6.49 -6.39 -26.08
N GLY A 263 -7.25 -6.92 -27.04
CA GLY A 263 -7.69 -6.15 -28.21
C GLY A 263 -8.55 -4.94 -27.84
N LYS A 264 -9.33 -5.00 -26.75
CA LYS A 264 -10.15 -3.88 -26.25
C LYS A 264 -9.35 -2.81 -25.52
N ARG A 265 -8.15 -3.14 -25.03
CA ARG A 265 -7.24 -2.20 -24.37
C ARG A 265 -6.30 -1.50 -25.33
N ARG A 266 -6.31 -1.87 -26.62
CA ARG A 266 -5.55 -1.16 -27.66
C ARG A 266 -6.37 0.02 -28.16
N ALA A 267 -5.68 1.11 -28.48
CA ALA A 267 -6.30 2.26 -29.12
C ALA A 267 -5.94 2.26 -30.61
N TYR A 268 -6.89 2.65 -31.45
CA TYR A 268 -6.67 2.79 -32.89
C TYR A 268 -6.81 4.26 -33.28
N VAL A 269 -5.79 4.78 -33.95
CA VAL A 269 -5.71 6.19 -34.34
C VAL A 269 -5.34 6.29 -35.82
N ARG A 270 -6.01 7.18 -36.53
CA ARG A 270 -5.72 7.49 -37.93
C ARG A 270 -5.17 8.90 -38.04
N VAL A 271 -3.94 8.98 -38.53
CA VAL A 271 -3.26 10.25 -38.79
C VAL A 271 -3.41 10.56 -40.27
N VAL A 272 -4.16 11.61 -40.59
CA VAL A 272 -4.35 12.07 -41.98
C VAL A 272 -3.19 13.00 -42.33
N THR A 273 -2.46 12.68 -43.38
CA THR A 273 -1.30 13.46 -43.82
C THR A 273 -1.61 14.27 -45.07
N SER A 274 -0.93 15.40 -45.24
CA SER A 274 -1.06 16.26 -46.41
C SER A 274 -0.44 15.65 -47.68
N LEU A 275 0.33 14.57 -47.57
CA LEU A 275 1.00 13.93 -48.71
C LEU A 275 0.06 12.90 -49.34
N GLY A 276 -0.50 13.25 -50.51
CA GLY A 276 -1.32 12.34 -51.31
C GLY A 276 -2.68 11.97 -50.69
N GLY A 277 -3.15 12.69 -49.67
CA GLY A 277 -4.36 12.34 -48.92
C GLY A 277 -4.24 11.02 -48.16
N GLY A 278 -3.01 10.53 -48.02
CA GLY A 278 -2.71 9.26 -47.38
C GLY A 278 -2.92 9.33 -45.87
N SER A 279 -3.49 8.27 -45.31
CA SER A 279 -3.71 8.16 -43.87
C SER A 279 -2.92 7.00 -43.28
N LEU A 280 -2.25 7.26 -42.16
CA LEU A 280 -1.51 6.27 -41.38
C LEU A 280 -2.41 5.75 -40.27
N ASN A 281 -2.64 4.44 -40.24
CA ASN A 281 -3.41 3.77 -39.20
C ASN A 281 -2.45 3.19 -38.16
N LEU A 282 -2.50 3.74 -36.96
CA LEU A 282 -1.65 3.39 -35.82
C LEU A 282 -2.45 2.59 -34.81
N GLU A 283 -1.84 1.53 -34.30
CA GLU A 283 -2.29 0.76 -33.15
C GLU A 283 -1.40 1.10 -31.95
N LEU A 284 -2.02 1.54 -30.85
CA LEU A 284 -1.33 1.94 -29.64
C LEU A 284 -1.46 0.85 -28.56
N PHE A 285 -0.33 0.55 -27.92
CA PHE A 285 -0.20 -0.48 -26.89
C PHE A 285 -0.39 0.11 -25.49
N CYS A 286 -1.63 0.49 -25.15
CA CYS A 286 -1.94 1.10 -23.84
C CYS A 286 -1.66 0.18 -22.64
N GLU A 287 -1.53 -1.13 -22.85
CA GLU A 287 -1.11 -2.07 -21.80
C GLU A 287 0.37 -1.96 -21.44
N LYS A 288 1.22 -1.68 -22.44
CA LYS A 288 2.68 -1.64 -22.29
C LYS A 288 3.16 -0.26 -21.87
N ALA A 289 2.59 0.79 -22.48
CA ALA A 289 2.97 2.17 -22.26
C ALA A 289 1.71 3.04 -22.01
N PRO A 290 1.03 2.88 -20.86
CA PRO A 290 -0.23 3.54 -20.58
C PRO A 290 -0.10 5.06 -20.51
N LYS A 291 0.94 5.58 -19.84
CA LYS A 291 1.12 7.03 -19.68
C LYS A 291 1.42 7.69 -21.02
N THR A 292 2.25 7.04 -21.83
CA THR A 292 2.61 7.51 -23.17
C THR A 292 1.40 7.53 -24.11
N CYS A 293 0.61 6.44 -24.12
CA CYS A 293 -0.60 6.36 -24.95
C CYS A 293 -1.64 7.40 -24.54
N TYR A 294 -1.85 7.58 -23.22
CA TYR A 294 -2.78 8.57 -22.71
C TYR A 294 -2.39 10.00 -23.10
N ASN A 295 -1.10 10.33 -22.98
CA ASN A 295 -0.56 11.62 -23.42
C ASN A 295 -0.84 11.87 -24.91
N PHE A 296 -0.54 10.88 -25.77
CA PHE A 296 -0.76 10.99 -27.21
C PHE A 296 -2.24 11.20 -27.56
N LEU A 297 -3.14 10.41 -26.96
CA LEU A 297 -4.59 10.53 -27.18
C LEU A 297 -5.13 11.88 -26.70
N GLN A 298 -4.68 12.35 -25.54
CA GLN A 298 -5.12 13.64 -25.00
C GLN A 298 -4.65 14.82 -25.86
N LEU A 299 -3.41 14.77 -26.37
CA LEU A 299 -2.88 15.76 -27.30
C LEU A 299 -3.60 15.75 -28.65
N ALA A 300 -3.97 14.57 -29.15
CA ALA A 300 -4.78 14.43 -30.35
C ALA A 300 -6.18 15.02 -30.18
N LYS A 301 -6.86 14.76 -29.05
CA LYS A 301 -8.16 15.38 -28.72
C LYS A 301 -8.10 16.89 -28.57
N ALA A 302 -7.01 17.40 -28.00
CA ALA A 302 -6.76 18.82 -27.90
C ALA A 302 -6.42 19.47 -29.26
N GLY A 303 -6.30 18.69 -30.34
CA GLY A 303 -5.94 19.18 -31.66
C GLY A 303 -4.51 19.69 -31.78
N LYS A 304 -3.62 19.36 -30.83
CA LYS A 304 -2.22 19.84 -30.84
C LYS A 304 -1.41 19.29 -32.01
N TYR A 305 -1.85 18.20 -32.63
CA TYR A 305 -1.22 17.59 -33.79
C TYR A 305 -1.76 18.12 -35.14
N ASN A 306 -2.76 18.99 -35.14
CA ASN A 306 -3.30 19.56 -36.37
C ASN A 306 -2.29 20.56 -36.97
N ASP A 307 -2.08 20.48 -38.29
CA ASP A 307 -1.11 21.24 -39.08
C ASP A 307 0.36 21.13 -38.65
N VAL A 308 0.71 20.10 -37.87
CA VAL A 308 2.08 19.84 -37.41
C VAL A 308 2.94 19.26 -38.53
N LEU A 309 4.15 19.79 -38.66
CA LEU A 309 5.11 19.40 -39.70
C LEU A 309 5.88 18.13 -39.33
N PHE A 310 6.30 17.38 -40.35
CA PHE A 310 7.41 16.43 -40.21
C PHE A 310 8.73 17.20 -40.34
N HIS A 311 9.37 17.50 -39.21
CA HIS A 311 10.57 18.35 -39.18
C HIS A 311 11.87 17.58 -39.38
N ARG A 312 11.86 16.26 -39.23
CA ARG A 312 13.05 15.44 -39.44
C ARG A 312 12.70 14.13 -40.16
N LEU A 313 13.38 13.87 -41.27
CA LEU A 313 13.22 12.68 -42.10
C LEU A 313 14.60 12.14 -42.46
N VAL A 314 14.90 10.93 -42.01
CA VAL A 314 16.13 10.21 -42.34
C VAL A 314 15.73 8.93 -43.09
N PRO A 315 15.91 8.87 -44.41
CA PRO A 315 15.53 7.70 -45.22
C PRO A 315 16.21 6.43 -44.69
N GLY A 316 15.48 5.31 -44.63
CA GLY A 316 15.96 4.04 -44.09
C GLY A 316 16.12 3.98 -42.56
N PHE A 317 15.90 5.09 -41.84
CA PHE A 317 16.00 5.14 -40.38
C PHE A 317 14.67 5.48 -39.72
N MET A 318 14.28 6.76 -39.69
CA MET A 318 13.03 7.20 -39.07
C MET A 318 12.52 8.53 -39.62
N ILE A 319 11.24 8.78 -39.38
CA ILE A 319 10.58 10.07 -39.59
C ILE A 319 10.00 10.57 -38.27
N GLN A 320 10.30 11.81 -37.91
CA GLN A 320 9.94 12.42 -36.63
C GLN A 320 8.99 13.60 -36.82
N THR A 321 8.05 13.72 -35.89
CA THR A 321 7.01 14.77 -35.86
C THR A 321 6.58 15.05 -34.41
N GLY A 322 5.47 15.75 -34.24
CA GLY A 322 4.88 16.06 -32.94
C GLY A 322 5.43 17.31 -32.27
N ASP A 323 6.11 18.18 -33.03
CA ASP A 323 6.49 19.52 -32.57
C ASP A 323 5.59 20.59 -33.22
N PRO A 324 4.67 21.22 -32.47
CA PRO A 324 3.82 22.31 -32.97
C PRO A 324 4.61 23.50 -33.53
N THR A 325 5.82 23.74 -33.03
CA THR A 325 6.68 24.85 -33.47
C THR A 325 7.43 24.53 -34.77
N GLY A 326 7.54 23.26 -35.14
CA GLY A 326 8.30 22.80 -36.30
C GLY A 326 9.82 23.05 -36.23
N THR A 327 10.34 23.46 -35.07
CA THR A 327 11.76 23.74 -34.87
C THR A 327 12.58 22.47 -34.65
N GLY A 328 11.94 21.42 -34.10
CA GLY A 328 12.55 20.19 -33.62
C GLY A 328 12.84 20.21 -32.12
N SER A 329 12.71 21.37 -31.48
CA SER A 329 12.99 21.57 -30.06
C SER A 329 11.75 21.98 -29.25
N GLY A 330 10.57 22.07 -29.86
CA GLY A 330 9.33 22.36 -29.15
C GLY A 330 8.56 21.09 -28.75
N GLY A 331 7.42 21.29 -28.11
CA GLY A 331 6.51 20.20 -27.75
C GLY A 331 6.47 19.91 -26.26
N GLU A 332 5.29 20.08 -25.69
CA GLU A 332 4.98 19.79 -24.29
C GLU A 332 4.04 18.59 -24.19
N SER A 333 4.05 17.91 -23.05
CA SER A 333 3.08 16.85 -22.75
C SER A 333 1.69 17.45 -22.45
N CYS A 334 0.68 16.60 -22.29
CA CYS A 334 -0.65 17.02 -21.83
C CYS A 334 -0.64 17.62 -20.41
N TRP A 335 0.37 17.29 -19.60
CA TRP A 335 0.56 17.82 -18.24
C TRP A 335 1.43 19.08 -18.19
N GLY A 336 2.00 19.51 -19.33
CA GLY A 336 2.96 20.63 -19.40
C GLY A 336 4.37 20.27 -18.93
N THR A 337 4.54 19.22 -18.12
CA THR A 337 5.84 18.72 -17.66
C THR A 337 6.30 17.48 -18.44
N PRO A 338 7.61 17.27 -18.62
CA PRO A 338 8.11 16.02 -19.19
C PRO A 338 7.76 14.82 -18.29
N PHE A 339 7.54 13.66 -18.89
CA PHE A 339 7.17 12.45 -18.15
C PHE A 339 8.15 11.29 -18.33
N ARG A 340 8.08 10.35 -17.38
CA ARG A 340 8.96 9.18 -17.28
C ARG A 340 8.94 8.27 -18.51
N ASP A 341 10.05 7.59 -18.75
CA ASP A 341 10.12 6.53 -19.75
C ASP A 341 9.46 5.23 -19.24
N GLU A 342 8.88 4.45 -20.16
CA GLU A 342 8.16 3.21 -19.84
C GLU A 342 8.81 1.94 -20.46
N TYR A 343 10.08 2.03 -20.91
CA TYR A 343 10.80 0.89 -21.50
C TYR A 343 11.25 -0.18 -20.50
N ASP A 344 11.31 0.13 -19.19
CA ASP A 344 11.73 -0.79 -18.13
C ASP A 344 10.57 -1.69 -17.62
N LEU A 345 9.36 -1.50 -18.13
CA LEU A 345 8.19 -2.28 -17.74
C LEU A 345 8.23 -3.70 -18.33
N LYS A 346 7.68 -4.67 -17.57
CA LYS A 346 7.65 -6.08 -17.98
C LYS A 346 6.78 -6.25 -19.23
N GLY A 347 7.42 -6.55 -20.36
CA GLY A 347 6.73 -6.74 -21.65
C GLY A 347 6.73 -5.50 -22.55
N ALA A 348 7.56 -4.49 -22.27
CA ALA A 348 7.78 -3.33 -23.13
C ALA A 348 8.05 -3.75 -24.59
N ALA A 349 7.50 -2.99 -25.53
CA ALA A 349 7.72 -3.22 -26.95
C ALA A 349 9.13 -2.76 -27.36
N ARG A 350 9.69 -3.43 -28.36
CA ARG A 350 11.03 -3.16 -28.91
C ARG A 350 10.93 -2.73 -30.36
N HIS A 351 12.00 -2.12 -30.89
CA HIS A 351 12.09 -1.67 -32.28
C HIS A 351 12.46 -2.82 -33.23
N GLU A 352 11.60 -3.84 -33.28
CA GLU A 352 11.85 -5.05 -34.07
C GLU A 352 11.32 -4.98 -35.50
N SER A 353 10.41 -4.05 -35.80
CA SER A 353 9.71 -4.01 -37.10
C SER A 353 9.67 -2.61 -37.71
N ARG A 354 9.50 -2.56 -39.05
CA ARG A 354 9.16 -1.33 -39.76
C ARG A 354 7.80 -0.82 -39.27
N GLY A 355 7.65 0.49 -39.16
CA GLY A 355 6.43 1.13 -38.66
C GLY A 355 6.29 1.10 -37.14
N THR A 356 7.38 0.83 -36.39
CA THR A 356 7.34 0.95 -34.93
C THR A 356 7.19 2.42 -34.53
N LEU A 357 6.27 2.71 -33.62
CA LEU A 357 5.97 4.05 -33.11
C LEU A 357 6.60 4.24 -31.71
N ALA A 358 7.45 5.25 -31.58
CA ALA A 358 8.16 5.54 -30.33
C ALA A 358 8.26 7.04 -30.03
N MET A 359 8.45 7.37 -28.74
CA MET A 359 8.61 8.75 -28.28
C MET A 359 10.03 9.25 -28.51
N ALA A 360 10.14 10.50 -29.00
CA ALA A 360 11.41 11.20 -29.01
C ALA A 360 11.69 11.82 -27.63
N ASN A 361 12.92 11.69 -27.16
CA ASN A 361 13.37 12.25 -25.88
C ASN A 361 14.74 12.93 -26.04
N ARG A 362 15.15 13.70 -25.03
CA ARG A 362 16.47 14.36 -24.96
C ARG A 362 17.38 13.74 -23.89
N GLY A 363 16.96 12.62 -23.34
CA GLY A 363 17.54 12.00 -22.15
C GLY A 363 16.47 11.25 -21.38
N LYS A 364 16.88 10.60 -20.30
CA LYS A 364 15.97 9.80 -19.46
C LYS A 364 14.85 10.67 -18.89
N ASP A 365 13.62 10.17 -18.95
CA ASP A 365 12.41 10.78 -18.37
C ASP A 365 12.06 12.17 -18.93
N THR A 366 12.42 12.44 -20.19
CA THR A 366 12.16 13.72 -20.88
C THR A 366 11.13 13.62 -22.01
N ASN A 367 10.15 12.71 -21.88
CA ASN A 367 9.13 12.55 -22.91
C ASN A 367 8.17 13.75 -22.94
N GLY A 368 7.88 14.23 -24.15
CA GLY A 368 6.99 15.37 -24.40
C GLY A 368 5.82 15.00 -25.32
N SER A 369 5.70 15.69 -26.46
CA SER A 369 4.71 15.41 -27.51
C SER A 369 5.31 14.89 -28.82
N GLN A 370 6.63 14.91 -28.94
CA GLN A 370 7.34 14.46 -30.14
C GLN A 370 7.42 12.94 -30.21
N TRP A 371 7.18 12.41 -31.39
CA TRP A 371 7.23 10.97 -31.67
C TRP A 371 7.79 10.72 -33.07
N TYR A 372 8.23 9.50 -33.32
CA TYR A 372 8.76 9.08 -34.61
C TYR A 372 8.27 7.70 -35.01
N LEU A 373 8.25 7.46 -36.32
CA LEU A 373 8.01 6.17 -36.95
C LEU A 373 9.31 5.67 -37.57
N THR A 374 9.61 4.39 -37.35
CA THR A 374 10.81 3.78 -37.92
C THR A 374 10.54 3.17 -39.30
N PHE A 375 11.51 3.28 -40.22
CA PHE A 375 11.47 2.64 -41.54
C PHE A 375 12.08 1.23 -41.51
N ARG A 376 12.88 0.93 -40.49
CA ARG A 376 13.57 -0.35 -40.28
C ARG A 376 13.52 -0.73 -38.80
N ALA A 377 13.77 -2.01 -38.51
CA ALA A 377 14.12 -2.45 -37.15
C ALA A 377 15.39 -1.74 -36.66
N THR A 378 15.31 -1.09 -35.50
CA THR A 378 16.40 -0.25 -34.94
C THR A 378 16.66 -0.62 -33.48
N GLN A 379 17.27 -1.79 -33.27
CA GLN A 379 17.55 -2.34 -31.93
C GLN A 379 18.44 -1.43 -31.05
N HIS A 380 19.23 -0.54 -31.64
CA HIS A 380 20.10 0.39 -30.90
C HIS A 380 19.35 1.49 -30.14
N LEU A 381 18.05 1.65 -30.41
CA LEU A 381 17.12 2.57 -29.75
C LEU A 381 16.34 1.88 -28.61
N ASP A 382 16.46 0.56 -28.48
CA ASP A 382 15.84 -0.18 -27.39
C ASP A 382 16.41 0.28 -26.05
N HIS A 383 15.55 0.33 -25.02
CA HIS A 383 15.87 0.85 -23.68
C HIS A 383 16.29 2.32 -23.60
N LYS A 384 16.16 3.07 -24.70
CA LYS A 384 16.36 4.52 -24.72
C LYS A 384 15.07 5.27 -24.98
N HIS A 385 14.25 4.73 -25.88
CA HIS A 385 12.98 5.35 -26.27
C HIS A 385 11.81 4.43 -25.93
N THR A 386 10.73 5.03 -25.45
CA THR A 386 9.50 4.31 -25.12
C THR A 386 8.73 4.00 -26.41
N VAL A 387 8.62 2.71 -26.73
CA VAL A 387 7.77 2.22 -27.82
C VAL A 387 6.34 2.07 -27.32
N PHE A 388 5.40 2.73 -27.97
CA PHE A 388 4.00 2.76 -27.52
C PHE A 388 2.99 2.38 -28.61
N GLY A 389 3.43 2.04 -29.82
CA GLY A 389 2.53 1.56 -30.86
C GLY A 389 3.23 1.00 -32.10
N THR A 390 2.42 0.60 -33.08
CA THR A 390 2.87 0.15 -34.40
C THR A 390 1.94 0.66 -35.49
N LEU A 391 2.46 0.81 -36.70
CA LEU A 391 1.68 0.99 -37.90
C LEU A 391 0.97 -0.33 -38.25
N VAL A 392 -0.33 -0.25 -38.54
CA VAL A 392 -1.17 -1.39 -38.96
C VAL A 392 -1.70 -1.21 -40.38
N GLY A 393 -1.74 0.03 -40.88
CA GLY A 393 -2.15 0.31 -42.25
C GLY A 393 -1.63 1.65 -42.76
N GLY A 394 -1.47 1.76 -44.08
CA GLY A 394 -0.88 2.94 -44.71
C GLY A 394 0.63 2.83 -44.97
N GLU A 395 1.14 1.61 -45.16
CA GLU A 395 2.55 1.38 -45.53
C GLU A 395 2.92 2.09 -46.84
N ASP A 396 2.01 2.16 -47.81
CA ASP A 396 2.20 2.90 -49.06
C ASP A 396 2.51 4.38 -48.82
N VAL A 397 1.87 4.98 -47.81
CA VAL A 397 2.09 6.37 -47.41
C VAL A 397 3.45 6.50 -46.73
N LEU A 398 3.82 5.53 -45.90
CA LEU A 398 5.14 5.48 -45.27
C LEU A 398 6.26 5.37 -46.31
N ASP A 399 6.08 4.54 -47.33
CA ASP A 399 6.99 4.42 -48.47
C ASP A 399 7.06 5.71 -49.30
N ALA A 400 5.92 6.37 -49.51
CA ALA A 400 5.86 7.65 -50.19
C ALA A 400 6.57 8.75 -49.40
N LEU A 401 6.46 8.75 -48.07
CA LEU A 401 7.18 9.65 -47.17
C LEU A 401 8.69 9.41 -47.27
N GLU A 402 9.13 8.15 -47.26
CA GLU A 402 10.56 7.78 -47.37
C GLU A 402 11.20 8.25 -48.69
N LYS A 403 10.44 8.26 -49.79
CA LYS A 403 10.90 8.70 -51.11
C LYS A 403 11.04 10.22 -51.25
N VAL A 404 10.58 11.01 -50.27
CA VAL A 404 10.66 12.47 -50.36
C VAL A 404 12.11 12.94 -50.21
N PRO A 405 12.64 13.75 -51.15
CA PRO A 405 14.01 14.23 -51.07
C PRO A 405 14.21 15.12 -49.84
N VAL A 406 15.36 14.97 -49.18
CA VAL A 406 15.77 15.75 -48.01
C VAL A 406 16.64 16.93 -48.47
N LYS A 407 16.55 18.07 -47.78
CA LYS A 407 17.41 19.22 -48.10
C LYS A 407 18.88 18.91 -47.77
N PRO A 408 19.84 19.27 -48.63
CA PRO A 408 21.25 19.04 -48.34
C PRO A 408 21.67 19.86 -47.10
N GLY A 409 22.25 19.19 -46.11
CA GLY A 409 22.78 19.81 -44.88
C GLY A 409 21.79 19.93 -43.71
N THR A 410 20.50 19.66 -43.91
CA THR A 410 19.50 19.59 -42.83
C THR A 410 18.60 18.40 -43.05
N ASP A 411 18.32 17.58 -42.03
CA ASP A 411 17.41 16.42 -42.09
C ASP A 411 15.92 16.80 -42.37
N ARG A 412 15.64 17.99 -42.89
CA ARG A 412 14.30 18.49 -43.20
C ARG A 412 13.86 18.03 -44.60
N PRO A 413 12.63 17.51 -44.76
CA PRO A 413 12.11 17.16 -46.08
C PRO A 413 12.00 18.41 -46.98
N ALA A 414 12.34 18.27 -48.26
CA ALA A 414 12.28 19.35 -49.23
C ALA A 414 10.84 19.83 -49.45
N ARG A 415 9.90 18.88 -49.48
CA ARG A 415 8.46 19.13 -49.45
C ARG A 415 7.98 19.11 -48.01
N SER A 416 7.40 20.22 -47.55
CA SER A 416 6.79 20.27 -46.22
C SER A 416 5.55 19.39 -46.19
N ILE A 417 5.59 18.35 -45.36
CA ILE A 417 4.46 17.46 -45.11
C ILE A 417 3.92 17.80 -43.73
N ARG A 418 2.60 17.89 -43.63
CA ARG A 418 1.90 18.18 -42.38
C ARG A 418 0.91 17.09 -42.05
N ILE A 419 0.61 16.94 -40.77
CA ILE A 419 -0.56 16.21 -40.29
C ILE A 419 -1.75 17.16 -40.39
N GLN A 420 -2.79 16.78 -41.13
CA GLN A 420 -4.00 17.60 -41.23
C GLN A 420 -4.85 17.44 -39.98
N GLU A 421 -5.16 16.18 -39.65
CA GLU A 421 -5.98 15.82 -38.50
C GLU A 421 -5.60 14.45 -37.97
N VAL A 422 -5.94 14.23 -36.71
CA VAL A 422 -5.78 12.94 -36.03
C VAL A 422 -7.15 12.47 -35.56
N ILE A 423 -7.65 11.41 -36.19
CA ILE A 423 -8.95 10.80 -35.88
C ILE A 423 -8.73 9.62 -34.95
N ILE A 424 -9.39 9.64 -33.79
CA ILE A 424 -9.34 8.54 -32.83
C ILE A 424 -10.55 7.63 -33.08
N TYR A 425 -10.31 6.35 -33.38
CA TYR A 425 -11.37 5.37 -33.61
C TYR A 425 -11.84 4.70 -32.33
N GLN A 426 -10.88 4.28 -31.51
CA GLN A 426 -11.15 3.55 -30.27
C GLN A 426 -10.28 4.13 -29.17
N ASP A 427 -10.91 4.66 -28.11
CA ASP A 427 -10.23 5.15 -26.92
C ASP A 427 -10.56 4.26 -25.70
N PRO A 428 -9.62 3.45 -25.21
CA PRO A 428 -9.84 2.59 -24.05
C PRO A 428 -9.93 3.37 -22.73
N PHE A 429 -9.36 4.57 -22.64
CA PHE A 429 -9.34 5.37 -21.42
C PHE A 429 -10.66 6.07 -21.15
N GLU A 430 -11.38 6.51 -22.19
CA GLU A 430 -12.74 7.06 -22.02
C GLU A 430 -13.73 6.00 -21.55
N GLU A 431 -13.66 4.80 -22.12
CA GLU A 431 -14.45 3.66 -21.65
C GLU A 431 -14.14 3.33 -20.19
N TYR A 432 -12.87 3.43 -19.79
CA TYR A 432 -12.47 3.28 -18.40
C TYR A 432 -13.08 4.37 -17.50
N LYS A 433 -12.95 5.65 -17.87
CA LYS A 433 -13.46 6.79 -17.10
C LYS A 433 -14.98 6.73 -16.95
N THR A 434 -15.72 6.42 -18.02
CA THR A 434 -17.18 6.26 -17.98
C THR A 434 -17.61 5.09 -17.10
N ARG A 435 -16.87 3.97 -17.13
CA ARG A 435 -17.09 2.83 -16.23
C ARG A 435 -16.82 3.18 -14.77
N LEU A 436 -15.76 3.93 -14.50
CA LEU A 436 -15.42 4.39 -13.16
C LEU A 436 -16.49 5.34 -12.61
N ALA A 437 -16.92 6.32 -13.41
CA ALA A 437 -18.00 7.24 -13.05
C ALA A 437 -19.31 6.49 -12.71
N LYS A 438 -19.67 5.47 -13.49
CA LYS A 438 -20.84 4.61 -13.18
C LYS A 438 -20.70 3.86 -11.86
N LYS A 439 -19.49 3.37 -11.53
CA LYS A 439 -19.22 2.70 -10.25
C LYS A 439 -19.32 3.67 -9.08
N LEU A 440 -18.78 4.87 -9.22
CA LEU A 440 -18.85 5.92 -8.21
C LEU A 440 -20.30 6.35 -7.96
N ALA A 441 -21.06 6.65 -9.02
CA ALA A 441 -22.48 6.99 -8.91
C ALA A 441 -23.30 5.87 -8.23
N LYS A 442 -23.01 4.60 -8.53
CA LYS A 442 -23.67 3.46 -7.85
C LYS A 442 -23.30 3.38 -6.36
N ARG A 443 -22.04 3.64 -6.01
CA ARG A 443 -21.57 3.66 -4.62
C ARG A 443 -22.19 4.82 -3.85
N GLU A 444 -22.30 5.99 -4.46
CA GLU A 444 -22.96 7.17 -3.90
C GLU A 444 -24.45 6.90 -3.68
N ALA A 445 -25.16 6.32 -4.65
CA ALA A 445 -26.57 5.95 -4.51
C ALA A 445 -26.79 4.91 -3.40
N ALA A 446 -25.90 3.92 -3.28
CA ALA A 446 -25.95 2.93 -2.20
C ALA A 446 -25.70 3.59 -0.82
N GLN A 447 -24.74 4.52 -0.73
CA GLN A 447 -24.49 5.28 0.49
C GLN A 447 -25.66 6.18 0.86
N GLN A 448 -26.24 6.93 -0.10
CA GLN A 448 -27.42 7.76 0.10
C GLN A 448 -28.60 6.92 0.64
N SER A 449 -28.88 5.77 0.03
CA SER A 449 -29.93 4.85 0.49
C SER A 449 -29.71 4.26 1.88
N SER A 450 -28.44 4.15 2.32
CA SER A 450 -28.09 3.70 3.68
C SER A 450 -28.27 4.79 4.74
N THR A 451 -28.04 6.05 4.38
CA THR A 451 -28.33 7.23 5.23
C THR A 451 -29.83 7.49 5.37
N GLU A 452 -30.63 7.24 4.33
CA GLU A 452 -32.10 7.40 4.38
C GLU A 452 -32.81 6.30 5.18
N LYS A 453 -32.16 5.16 5.45
CA LYS A 453 -32.76 3.98 6.11
C LYS A 453 -32.51 3.83 7.63
N LYS A 454 -31.95 4.82 8.35
CA LYS A 454 -31.92 4.86 9.84
C LYS A 454 -32.02 6.33 10.33
N LYS A 455 -32.99 6.75 11.15
CA LYS A 455 -33.30 6.27 12.52
C LYS A 455 -34.74 5.74 12.69
N PRO A 456 -34.93 4.44 12.97
CA PRO A 456 -35.85 4.02 14.01
C PRO A 456 -35.15 4.12 15.38
N GLU A 457 -35.77 4.77 16.36
CA GLU A 457 -35.36 4.69 17.77
C GLU A 457 -35.43 3.22 18.20
N GLY A 458 -34.30 2.63 18.57
CA GLY A 458 -34.23 1.21 18.89
C GLY A 458 -32.92 0.84 19.55
N ASP A 459 -32.96 0.85 20.88
CA ASP A 459 -32.19 0.06 21.84
C ASP A 459 -30.66 0.08 21.74
N ASP A 460 -30.04 0.93 22.56
CA ASP A 460 -28.62 0.90 22.89
C ASP A 460 -28.28 -0.37 23.70
N ILE A 461 -27.80 -1.39 23.00
CA ILE A 461 -27.23 -2.61 23.56
C ILE A 461 -25.76 -2.63 23.16
N ASN A 462 -24.85 -2.65 24.15
CA ASN A 462 -23.43 -2.86 23.88
C ASN A 462 -23.17 -4.31 23.45
N TRP A 463 -22.01 -4.56 22.82
CA TRP A 463 -21.56 -5.89 22.33
C TRP A 463 -21.68 -7.04 23.34
N PHE A 464 -21.76 -6.75 24.65
CA PHE A 464 -21.98 -7.73 25.73
C PHE A 464 -23.46 -7.95 26.10
N GLY A 465 -24.42 -7.43 25.33
CA GLY A 465 -25.84 -7.65 25.57
C GLY A 465 -26.45 -6.86 26.74
N VAL A 466 -25.69 -5.98 27.39
CA VAL A 466 -26.18 -5.20 28.54
C VAL A 466 -26.69 -3.83 28.08
N LYS A 467 -27.97 -3.58 28.36
CA LYS A 467 -28.67 -2.32 28.14
C LYS A 467 -28.24 -1.33 29.23
N VAL A 468 -27.67 -0.19 28.84
CA VAL A 468 -27.27 0.85 29.80
C VAL A 468 -28.43 1.83 29.94
N GLY A 469 -29.06 1.87 31.12
CA GLY A 469 -30.01 2.92 31.49
C GLY A 469 -31.44 2.44 31.74
N SER A 470 -31.69 1.84 32.89
CA SER A 470 -32.96 1.96 33.62
C SER A 470 -32.73 1.54 35.06
N GLY A 471 -32.29 2.47 35.89
CA GLY A 471 -32.27 2.27 37.33
C GLY A 471 -33.63 2.65 37.90
N GLU A 472 -34.41 1.65 38.33
CA GLU A 472 -35.33 1.81 39.46
C GLU A 472 -35.55 0.46 40.15
N SER A 473 -35.43 0.49 41.46
CA SER A 473 -35.56 -0.60 42.42
C SER A 473 -36.95 -1.24 42.45
N VAL A 474 -37.06 -2.55 42.71
CA VAL A 474 -37.90 -3.11 43.80
C VAL A 474 -37.53 -4.58 44.07
N LEU A 475 -37.56 -4.88 45.37
CA LEU A 475 -37.31 -6.07 46.17
C LEU A 475 -38.01 -7.40 45.80
N GLY A 476 -37.37 -8.50 46.25
CA GLY A 476 -37.98 -9.82 46.55
C GLY A 476 -37.84 -10.84 45.43
N GLY A 477 -37.38 -12.08 45.60
CA GLY A 477 -37.14 -12.93 46.75
C GLY A 477 -37.34 -14.39 46.27
N GLY A 478 -36.42 -15.29 46.60
CA GLY A 478 -36.69 -16.74 46.64
C GLY A 478 -36.49 -17.57 45.34
N GLY A 479 -35.40 -18.34 45.32
CA GLY A 479 -35.43 -19.82 45.23
C GLY A 479 -35.83 -20.51 43.91
N GLY A 480 -34.98 -21.48 43.50
CA GLY A 480 -35.44 -22.69 42.81
C GLY A 480 -34.81 -22.93 41.44
N GLY A 481 -33.92 -23.93 41.37
CA GLY A 481 -33.32 -24.41 40.12
C GLY A 481 -34.29 -25.24 39.26
N GLY A 482 -33.82 -25.59 38.05
CA GLY A 482 -34.52 -26.56 37.21
C GLY A 482 -34.13 -26.50 35.74
N VAL A 483 -33.06 -27.21 35.39
CA VAL A 483 -32.75 -27.62 34.02
C VAL A 483 -33.79 -28.65 33.57
N GLY A 484 -34.42 -28.46 32.41
CA GLY A 484 -35.30 -29.48 31.85
C GLY A 484 -35.91 -29.13 30.50
N LYS A 485 -35.55 -29.90 29.47
CA LYS A 485 -36.45 -30.34 28.37
C LYS A 485 -35.72 -31.30 27.42
N TYR A 486 -35.58 -32.55 27.85
CA TYR A 486 -35.49 -33.70 26.96
C TYR A 486 -36.56 -34.72 27.42
N LEU A 487 -37.13 -35.43 26.45
CA LEU A 487 -38.16 -36.48 26.53
C LEU A 487 -39.63 -36.04 26.66
N ASN A 488 -40.40 -36.34 25.61
CA ASN A 488 -41.49 -37.30 25.79
C ASN A 488 -41.64 -38.20 24.55
N VAL A 489 -41.78 -39.50 24.81
CA VAL A 489 -42.01 -40.60 23.87
C VAL A 489 -43.43 -41.12 24.09
N GLY A 490 -44.13 -41.52 23.02
CA GLY A 490 -45.06 -42.66 23.06
C GLY A 490 -46.53 -42.44 22.68
N GLY A 491 -46.94 -43.02 21.55
CA GLY A 491 -47.81 -44.22 21.57
C GLY A 491 -49.31 -44.12 21.20
N ALA A 492 -49.70 -44.99 20.24
CA ALA A 492 -51.03 -45.56 19.90
C ALA A 492 -52.04 -44.69 19.09
N GLY A 493 -52.76 -45.15 18.06
CA GLY A 493 -52.91 -46.44 17.37
C GLY A 493 -54.17 -46.43 16.46
N LYS A 494 -54.29 -47.43 15.56
CA LYS A 494 -55.39 -47.80 14.59
C LYS A 494 -55.28 -47.16 13.19
N GLN A 495 -55.50 -47.82 12.04
CA GLN A 495 -55.86 -49.19 11.64
C GLN A 495 -55.54 -49.35 10.13
N ALA A 496 -55.23 -50.57 9.67
CA ALA A 496 -55.02 -50.97 8.26
C ALA A 496 -56.33 -51.53 7.63
N PRO A 497 -56.41 -51.99 6.34
CA PRO A 497 -55.65 -53.16 5.86
C PRO A 497 -55.29 -53.26 4.35
N ALA A 498 -54.33 -54.19 4.09
CA ALA A 498 -54.16 -55.12 2.94
C ALA A 498 -53.80 -54.57 1.53
N ALA A 499 -52.96 -55.19 0.69
CA ALA A 499 -52.35 -56.53 0.67
C ALA A 499 -51.15 -56.60 -0.32
N THR A 500 -50.16 -57.48 -0.01
CA THR A 500 -49.33 -58.40 -0.87
C THR A 500 -48.85 -57.96 -2.28
N SER A 501 -47.66 -58.31 -2.80
CA SER A 501 -46.59 -59.28 -2.49
C SER A 501 -45.46 -59.12 -3.55
N LYS A 502 -44.20 -59.47 -3.19
CA LYS A 502 -43.13 -60.20 -3.95
C LYS A 502 -42.99 -59.89 -5.47
N THR A 503 -41.84 -59.65 -6.12
CA THR A 503 -40.54 -60.36 -6.09
C THR A 503 -39.60 -59.67 -7.12
N VAL A 504 -38.28 -59.72 -6.88
CA VAL A 504 -37.16 -59.52 -7.85
C VAL A 504 -37.13 -60.70 -8.88
N PRO A 505 -36.32 -60.76 -9.98
CA PRO A 505 -35.14 -59.96 -10.34
C PRO A 505 -34.93 -59.57 -11.83
N ALA A 506 -33.97 -58.65 -12.02
CA ALA A 506 -32.89 -58.59 -13.01
C ALA A 506 -33.10 -58.95 -14.52
N THR A 507 -32.46 -58.10 -15.35
CA THR A 507 -31.40 -58.44 -16.35
C THR A 507 -31.66 -57.97 -17.79
N LEU A 508 -30.81 -57.01 -18.20
CA LEU A 508 -30.19 -56.74 -19.52
C LEU A 508 -30.99 -56.35 -20.79
N LYS A 509 -30.30 -55.42 -21.49
CA LYS A 509 -30.14 -55.23 -22.95
C LYS A 509 -31.00 -54.18 -23.69
N ARG A 510 -30.34 -53.05 -23.96
CA ARG A 510 -30.43 -52.22 -25.19
C ARG A 510 -30.07 -53.05 -26.44
N PRO A 511 -30.52 -52.72 -27.66
CA PRO A 511 -30.03 -51.56 -28.45
C PRO A 511 -31.13 -50.91 -29.35
N ALA A 512 -31.16 -49.60 -29.65
CA ALA A 512 -30.40 -48.81 -30.64
C ALA A 512 -31.36 -48.11 -31.66
N THR A 513 -30.98 -46.86 -31.99
CA THR A 513 -31.18 -46.10 -33.26
C THR A 513 -32.53 -45.46 -33.64
N GLY A 514 -32.44 -44.17 -34.03
CA GLY A 514 -33.40 -43.39 -34.87
C GLY A 514 -33.96 -42.15 -34.17
N ALA A 515 -33.33 -40.97 -34.21
CA ALA A 515 -33.30 -39.95 -35.29
C ALA A 515 -34.38 -38.85 -35.14
N SER A 516 -33.94 -37.58 -35.32
CA SER A 516 -34.70 -36.31 -35.47
C SER A 516 -35.43 -35.80 -34.22
N GLU A 517 -35.67 -34.50 -33.99
CA GLU A 517 -35.08 -33.22 -34.37
C GLU A 517 -35.65 -32.21 -33.34
N ASP A 518 -34.90 -31.14 -33.07
CA ASP A 518 -35.37 -29.82 -32.70
C ASP A 518 -35.98 -29.42 -31.33
N ALA A 519 -35.65 -28.15 -31.03
CA ALA A 519 -36.35 -27.16 -30.22
C ALA A 519 -36.07 -27.05 -28.70
N LYS A 520 -35.20 -26.08 -28.40
CA LYS A 520 -35.31 -25.03 -27.37
C LYS A 520 -35.74 -25.44 -25.95
N LYS A 521 -34.77 -25.49 -25.03
CA LYS A 521 -35.01 -25.28 -23.59
C LYS A 521 -34.13 -24.15 -23.03
N LYS A 522 -34.79 -23.04 -22.65
CA LYS A 522 -34.29 -22.08 -21.66
C LYS A 522 -34.02 -22.84 -20.36
N ARG A 523 -32.79 -22.81 -19.85
CA ARG A 523 -32.46 -23.31 -18.51
C ARG A 523 -32.17 -22.15 -17.55
N LYS A 524 -33.00 -22.13 -16.52
CA LYS A 524 -32.95 -21.36 -15.27
C LYS A 524 -31.68 -21.78 -14.52
N VAL A 525 -30.80 -20.83 -14.21
CA VAL A 525 -29.60 -21.06 -13.40
C VAL A 525 -30.03 -21.15 -11.94
N GLY A 526 -30.16 -22.38 -11.45
CA GLY A 526 -30.38 -22.72 -10.04
C GLY A 526 -29.06 -23.13 -9.40
N PHE A 527 -28.77 -22.51 -8.27
CA PHE A 527 -27.66 -22.75 -7.35
C PHE A 527 -27.60 -24.23 -6.94
N GLY A 528 -26.41 -24.84 -7.03
CA GLY A 528 -26.20 -26.29 -6.91
C GLY A 528 -26.20 -26.82 -5.47
N ASP A 529 -26.64 -28.07 -5.34
CA ASP A 529 -26.67 -28.87 -4.12
C ASP A 529 -25.25 -29.21 -3.61
N PHE A 530 -25.10 -29.10 -2.28
CA PHE A 530 -23.88 -29.36 -1.50
C PHE A 530 -24.01 -30.68 -0.71
N GLU A 531 -24.22 -31.79 -1.40
CA GLU A 531 -24.06 -33.13 -0.80
C GLU A 531 -22.76 -33.76 -1.32
N GLY A 532 -21.67 -33.49 -0.63
CA GLY A 532 -20.37 -34.07 -0.94
C GLY A 532 -19.14 -33.25 -0.56
N TRP A 533 -19.20 -32.46 0.53
CA TRP A 533 -17.98 -31.92 1.14
C TRP A 533 -17.92 -32.24 2.64
#